data_AF-A0A837ZSY7-F1
#
_entry.id   AF-A0A837ZSY7-F1
#
_cell.length_a   1.000
_cell.length_b   1.000
_cell.length_c   1.000
_cell.angle_alpha   90.00
_cell.angle_beta   90.00
_cell.angle_gamma   90.00
#
_symmetry.space_group_name_H-M   'P 1'
#
loop_
_entity.id
_entity.type
_entity.pdbx_description
1 polymer ?
#
loop_
_entity_poly.entity_id
_entity_poly.type
_entity_poly.pdbx_seq_one_letter_code
_entity_poly.pdbx_strand_id
1 'polypeptide(L)'
;MPEVVLDLEIGTLCEIILEGTPKQLAVYTREKGDLLGAITERWKDLTACIDSGYAYEAEVIALGPVRVRIRPRPTYLLALPFDAVLVDIAPDLIPSEGHEVDIAVGPDGHTVAITFDRHIIGYVPAQPVALPDSIRLERVRTATVDAVRVQTVVDIETDTEIEVVTADIIIVEAEIPQ
;
A
#
# COMPACT_ATOMS: atom_id res chain seq x y z
N MET A 1 24.14 2.29 -4.23
CA MET A 1 23.19 2.51 -3.12
C MET A 1 21.83 2.72 -3.77
N PRO A 2 20.75 2.07 -3.33
CA PRO A 2 19.43 2.25 -3.94
C PRO A 2 19.00 3.72 -3.87
N GLU A 3 18.26 4.21 -4.86
CA GLU A 3 17.84 5.62 -4.97
C GLU A 3 17.01 6.05 -3.74
N VAL A 4 16.12 5.16 -3.27
CA VAL A 4 15.33 5.33 -2.03
C VAL A 4 16.18 5.60 -0.79
N VAL A 5 17.40 5.04 -0.71
CA VAL A 5 18.28 5.19 0.47
C VAL A 5 18.94 6.57 0.49
N LEU A 6 18.96 7.30 -0.63
CA LEU A 6 19.52 8.65 -0.70
C LEU A 6 18.59 9.71 -0.07
N ASP A 7 17.28 9.44 -0.04
CA ASP A 7 16.25 10.36 0.48
C ASP A 7 15.78 10.00 1.90
N LEU A 8 16.39 9.00 2.54
CA LEU A 8 15.96 8.49 3.83
C LEU A 8 16.56 9.30 4.99
N GLU A 9 15.73 9.68 5.96
CA GLU A 9 16.16 10.40 7.17
C GLU A 9 16.09 9.52 8.42
N ILE A 10 16.89 9.84 9.44
CA ILE A 10 16.71 9.23 10.77
C ILE A 10 15.38 9.70 11.34
N GLY A 11 14.58 8.77 11.84
CA GLY A 11 13.22 9.04 12.30
C GLY A 11 12.14 8.78 11.25
N THR A 12 12.50 8.50 9.99
CA THR A 12 11.53 8.09 8.98
C THR A 12 10.77 6.86 9.47
N LEU A 13 9.45 6.95 9.45
CA LEU A 13 8.57 5.84 9.81
C LEU A 13 8.43 4.91 8.61
N CYS A 14 8.50 3.62 8.92
CA CYS A 14 8.43 2.55 7.96
C CYS A 14 7.39 1.52 8.41
N GLU A 15 6.90 0.78 7.45
CA GLU A 15 5.92 -0.28 7.63
C GLU A 15 6.59 -1.62 7.38
N ILE A 16 6.18 -2.63 8.15
CA ILE A 16 6.68 -3.99 8.00
C ILE A 16 5.53 -4.84 7.49
N ILE A 17 5.70 -5.39 6.29
CA ILE A 17 4.70 -6.18 5.59
C ILE A 17 5.26 -7.57 5.34
N LEU A 18 4.41 -8.61 5.40
CA LEU A 18 4.79 -9.98 5.09
C LEU A 18 4.28 -10.35 3.68
N GLU A 19 5.17 -10.49 2.71
CA GLU A 19 4.83 -10.61 1.29
C GLU A 19 5.61 -11.71 0.55
N GLY A 20 5.16 -12.10 -0.65
CA GLY A 20 5.85 -13.06 -1.50
C GLY A 20 5.62 -14.54 -1.17
N THR A 21 6.13 -15.42 -2.03
CA THR A 21 6.09 -16.88 -1.86
C THR A 21 7.49 -17.46 -2.14
N PRO A 22 8.26 -17.87 -1.11
CA PRO A 22 7.90 -17.90 0.32
C PRO A 22 7.78 -16.50 0.93
N LYS A 23 7.00 -16.39 2.02
CA LYS A 23 6.75 -15.13 2.74
C LYS A 23 8.05 -14.47 3.22
N GLN A 24 8.17 -13.15 3.00
CA GLN A 24 9.28 -12.23 3.31
C GLN A 24 8.75 -10.93 3.96
N LEU A 25 9.23 -10.57 5.15
CA LEU A 25 9.14 -9.30 5.86
C LEU A 25 9.85 -8.23 5.04
N ALA A 26 9.07 -7.46 4.30
CA ALA A 26 9.49 -6.28 3.57
C ALA A 26 9.27 -5.02 4.41
N VAL A 27 10.18 -4.06 4.24
CA VAL A 27 10.13 -2.76 4.92
C VAL A 27 9.88 -1.67 3.90
N TYR A 28 8.78 -0.94 4.05
CA TYR A 28 8.39 0.14 3.16
C TYR A 28 8.45 1.48 3.88
N THR A 29 8.87 2.56 3.23
CA THR A 29 8.70 3.91 3.79
C THR A 29 7.20 4.20 3.91
N ARG A 30 6.75 4.72 5.06
CA ARG A 30 5.31 4.95 5.28
C ARG A 30 4.75 6.02 4.36
N GLU A 31 5.50 7.10 4.16
CA GLU A 31 5.04 8.27 3.41
C GLU A 31 4.98 8.00 1.90
N LYS A 32 5.96 7.27 1.36
CA LYS A 32 6.12 7.09 -0.09
C LYS A 32 5.89 5.66 -0.56
N GLY A 33 5.81 4.68 0.34
CA GLY A 33 5.67 3.27 -0.02
C GLY A 33 6.93 2.69 -0.70
N ASP A 34 8.09 3.31 -0.53
CA ASP A 34 9.33 2.83 -1.16
C ASP A 34 9.88 1.62 -0.42
N LEU A 35 10.24 0.55 -1.14
CA LEU A 35 10.85 -0.64 -0.56
C LEU A 35 12.29 -0.36 -0.09
N LEU A 36 12.51 -0.39 1.23
CA LEU A 36 13.84 -0.32 1.84
C LEU A 36 14.58 -1.65 1.82
N GLY A 37 13.85 -2.76 1.81
CA GLY A 37 14.39 -4.11 1.73
C GLY A 37 13.75 -5.08 2.72
N ALA A 38 14.42 -6.22 2.96
CA ALA A 38 13.90 -7.29 3.79
C ALA A 38 14.51 -7.32 5.20
N ILE A 39 13.69 -7.62 6.22
CA ILE A 39 14.17 -7.89 7.58
C ILE A 39 14.58 -9.35 7.67
N THR A 40 15.88 -9.62 7.81
CA THR A 40 16.40 -10.98 7.95
C THR A 40 16.63 -11.39 9.41
N GLU A 41 16.90 -10.42 10.29
CA GLU A 41 17.07 -10.64 11.73
C GLU A 41 15.72 -10.74 12.45
N ARG A 42 15.60 -11.65 13.43
CA ARG A 42 14.34 -11.90 14.18
C ARG A 42 13.12 -12.25 13.32
N TRP A 43 13.38 -12.66 12.07
CA TRP A 43 12.43 -13.15 11.08
C TRP A 43 11.30 -13.97 11.68
N LYS A 44 11.64 -15.08 12.36
CA LYS A 44 10.67 -16.06 12.82
C LYS A 44 9.66 -15.49 13.82
N ASP A 45 10.13 -14.66 14.75
CA ASP A 45 9.29 -14.12 15.82
C ASP A 45 8.28 -13.11 15.24
N LEU A 46 8.77 -12.21 14.39
CA LEU A 46 7.93 -11.19 13.75
C LEU A 46 6.91 -11.80 12.80
N THR A 47 7.32 -12.76 11.98
CA THR A 47 6.42 -13.48 11.08
C THR A 47 5.30 -14.16 11.87
N ALA A 48 5.62 -14.85 12.97
CA ALA A 48 4.60 -15.51 13.80
C ALA A 48 3.61 -14.51 14.44
N CYS A 49 4.09 -13.36 14.91
CA CYS A 49 3.22 -12.33 15.47
C CYS A 49 2.34 -11.67 14.40
N ILE A 50 2.89 -11.35 13.22
CA ILE A 50 2.13 -10.76 12.11
C ILE A 50 1.08 -11.74 11.58
N ASP A 51 1.43 -13.02 11.40
CA ASP A 51 0.46 -14.07 11.03
C ASP A 51 -0.63 -14.25 12.11
N SER A 52 -0.36 -13.85 13.35
CA SER A 52 -1.35 -13.85 14.46
C SER A 52 -2.17 -12.55 14.55
N GLY A 53 -2.02 -11.63 13.60
CA GLY A 53 -2.81 -10.39 13.51
C GLY A 53 -2.22 -9.18 14.24
N TYR A 54 -0.97 -9.26 14.73
CA TYR A 54 -0.30 -8.10 15.32
C TYR A 54 0.35 -7.22 14.26
N ALA A 55 0.16 -5.90 14.36
CA ALA A 55 0.80 -4.92 13.50
C ALA A 55 2.07 -4.36 14.13
N TYR A 56 3.12 -4.19 13.32
CA TYR A 56 4.39 -3.59 13.72
C TYR A 56 4.77 -2.48 12.75
N GLU A 57 5.43 -1.46 13.29
CA GLU A 57 6.06 -0.41 12.50
C GLU A 57 7.56 -0.36 12.82
N ALA A 58 8.31 0.26 11.91
CA ALA A 58 9.73 0.49 12.04
C ALA A 58 10.02 1.99 12.03
N GLU A 59 11.07 2.41 12.73
CA GLU A 59 11.62 3.75 12.66
C GLU A 59 13.09 3.64 12.27
N VAL A 60 13.53 4.39 11.26
CA VAL A 60 14.93 4.41 10.82
C VAL A 60 15.79 5.04 11.91
N ILE A 61 16.79 4.30 12.39
CA ILE A 61 17.71 4.75 13.47
C ILE A 61 19.16 4.88 13.01
N ALA A 62 19.50 4.40 11.81
CA ALA A 62 20.80 4.60 11.17
C ALA A 62 20.67 4.41 9.65
N LEU A 63 21.53 5.07 8.88
CA LEU A 63 21.54 5.04 7.41
C LEU A 63 22.70 4.23 6.79
N GLY A 64 23.66 3.77 7.60
CA GLY A 64 24.83 3.03 7.11
C GLY A 64 25.35 1.96 8.09
N PRO A 65 25.02 0.66 7.89
CA PRO A 65 23.89 0.15 7.11
C PRO A 65 22.55 0.67 7.64
N VAL A 66 21.48 0.61 6.84
CA VAL A 66 20.14 0.99 7.31
C VAL A 66 19.75 0.09 8.47
N ARG A 67 19.44 0.70 9.62
CA ARG A 67 18.94 0.00 10.79
C ARG A 67 17.62 0.61 11.18
N VAL A 68 16.68 -0.27 11.54
CA VAL A 68 15.37 0.13 12.01
C VAL A 68 15.15 -0.34 13.44
N ARG A 69 14.41 0.47 14.20
CA ARG A 69 13.83 0.05 15.48
C ARG A 69 12.40 -0.38 15.23
N ILE A 70 12.09 -1.64 15.53
CA ILE A 70 10.76 -2.22 15.37
C ILE A 70 9.97 -2.03 16.66
N ARG A 71 8.71 -1.61 16.54
CA ARG A 71 7.78 -1.47 17.68
C ARG A 71 6.35 -1.88 17.29
N PRO A 72 5.53 -2.33 18.26
CA PRO A 72 4.11 -2.53 18.02
C PRO A 72 3.47 -1.26 17.47
N ARG A 73 2.62 -1.40 16.46
CA ARG A 73 1.93 -0.25 15.87
C ARG A 73 0.63 0.02 16.64
N PRO A 74 0.44 1.22 17.20
CA PRO A 74 -0.86 1.59 17.74
C PRO A 74 -1.89 1.69 16.61
N THR A 75 -3.13 1.29 16.86
CA THR A 75 -4.23 1.52 15.91
C THR A 75 -4.41 3.03 15.75
N TYR A 76 -4.05 3.58 14.60
CA TYR A 76 -4.32 4.97 14.28
C TYR A 76 -5.53 5.08 13.37
N LEU A 77 -6.31 6.14 13.57
CA LEU A 77 -7.43 6.48 12.68
C LEU A 77 -6.84 7.08 11.42
N LEU A 78 -7.19 6.52 10.28
CA LEU A 78 -6.93 7.13 8.99
C LEU A 78 -7.71 8.45 8.95
N ALA A 79 -7.01 9.57 8.79
CA ALA A 79 -7.68 10.84 8.60
C ALA A 79 -8.39 10.78 7.24
N LEU A 80 -9.72 10.93 7.25
CA LEU A 80 -10.55 10.91 6.05
C LEU A 80 -11.09 12.32 5.77
N PRO A 81 -11.20 12.74 4.49
CA PRO A 81 -10.74 12.01 3.31
C PRO A 81 -9.21 12.04 3.14
N PHE A 82 -8.66 11.10 2.39
CA PHE A 82 -7.26 11.14 1.94
C PHE A 82 -7.13 10.61 0.51
N ASP A 83 -6.05 11.02 -0.15
CA ASP A 83 -5.74 10.65 -1.52
C ASP A 83 -4.93 9.34 -1.56
N ALA A 84 -5.35 8.40 -2.40
CA ALA A 84 -4.62 7.19 -2.72
C ALA A 84 -4.37 7.10 -4.22
N VAL A 85 -3.29 6.43 -4.61
CA VAL A 85 -2.97 6.17 -6.01
C VAL A 85 -3.35 4.73 -6.34
N LEU A 86 -3.90 4.49 -7.52
CA LEU A 86 -4.13 3.16 -8.07
C LEU A 86 -3.07 2.84 -9.10
N VAL A 87 -2.55 1.62 -9.00
CA VAL A 87 -1.63 1.03 -9.97
C VAL A 87 -2.24 -0.21 -10.62
N ASP A 88 -1.70 -0.58 -11.78
CA ASP A 88 -2.10 -1.77 -12.55
C ASP A 88 -3.59 -1.80 -12.94
N ILE A 89 -4.12 -0.65 -13.39
CA ILE A 89 -5.50 -0.59 -13.84
C ILE A 89 -5.67 -1.26 -15.20
N ALA A 90 -6.64 -2.16 -15.30
CA ALA A 90 -7.01 -2.81 -16.55
C ALA A 90 -7.54 -1.76 -17.56
N PRO A 91 -6.94 -1.61 -18.77
CA PRO A 91 -7.29 -0.53 -19.70
C PRO A 91 -8.75 -0.52 -20.19
N ASP A 92 -9.40 -1.68 -20.19
CA ASP A 92 -10.80 -1.85 -20.59
C ASP A 92 -11.81 -1.55 -19.46
N LEU A 93 -11.32 -1.34 -18.23
CA LEU A 93 -12.14 -1.13 -17.03
C LEU A 93 -11.77 0.17 -16.29
N ILE A 94 -11.24 1.14 -17.03
CA ILE A 94 -10.86 2.44 -16.49
C ILE A 94 -12.12 3.21 -16.05
N PRO A 95 -12.30 3.50 -14.74
CA PRO A 95 -13.41 4.32 -14.27
C PRO A 95 -13.20 5.79 -14.68
N SER A 96 -14.28 6.58 -14.69
CA SER A 96 -14.20 8.04 -14.92
C SER A 96 -14.13 8.79 -13.59
N GLU A 97 -13.66 10.04 -13.63
CA GLU A 97 -13.75 10.97 -12.51
C GLU A 97 -15.20 11.03 -11.96
N GLY A 98 -15.33 10.97 -10.64
CA GLY A 98 -16.61 10.92 -9.92
C GLY A 98 -17.25 9.54 -9.82
N HIS A 99 -16.69 8.49 -10.44
CA HIS A 99 -17.19 7.13 -10.23
C HIS A 99 -16.92 6.66 -8.80
N GLU A 100 -17.90 5.97 -8.24
CA GLU A 100 -17.75 5.25 -6.97
C GLU A 100 -17.17 3.86 -7.23
N VAL A 101 -16.23 3.46 -6.39
CA VAL A 101 -15.55 2.17 -6.46
C VAL A 101 -15.58 1.49 -5.09
N ASP A 102 -15.70 0.18 -5.10
CA ASP A 102 -15.61 -0.64 -3.89
C ASP A 102 -14.15 -0.91 -3.55
N ILE A 103 -13.87 -0.99 -2.26
CA ILE A 103 -12.54 -1.25 -1.73
C ILE A 103 -12.57 -2.50 -0.85
N ALA A 104 -11.66 -3.43 -1.12
CA ALA A 104 -11.52 -4.65 -0.34
C ALA A 104 -10.05 -4.94 -0.01
N VAL A 105 -9.80 -5.59 1.13
CA VAL A 105 -8.47 -6.13 1.41
C VAL A 105 -8.22 -7.29 0.45
N GLY A 106 -7.08 -7.22 -0.25
CA GLY A 106 -6.61 -8.26 -1.15
C GLY A 106 -6.37 -9.59 -0.43
N PRO A 107 -6.19 -10.68 -1.20
CA PRO A 107 -5.98 -12.02 -0.63
C PRO A 107 -4.67 -12.13 0.17
N ASP A 108 -3.72 -11.22 -0.03
CA ASP A 108 -2.48 -11.11 0.75
C ASP A 108 -2.70 -10.45 2.12
N GLY A 109 -3.88 -9.88 2.37
CA GLY A 109 -4.19 -9.18 3.62
C GLY A 109 -3.59 -7.78 3.72
N HIS A 110 -2.95 -7.25 2.69
CA HIS A 110 -2.16 -6.02 2.82
C HIS A 110 -2.36 -5.06 1.66
N THR A 111 -2.47 -5.60 0.45
CA THR A 111 -2.88 -4.83 -0.71
C THR A 111 -4.36 -4.52 -0.58
N VAL A 112 -4.75 -3.37 -1.10
CA VAL A 112 -6.14 -2.98 -1.15
C VAL A 112 -6.57 -3.03 -2.60
N ALA A 113 -7.42 -4.00 -2.91
CA ALA A 113 -7.98 -4.19 -4.23
C ALA A 113 -9.16 -3.23 -4.41
N ILE A 114 -9.21 -2.59 -5.57
CA ILE A 114 -10.35 -1.77 -5.96
C ILE A 114 -11.19 -2.53 -6.96
N THR A 115 -12.48 -2.57 -6.68
CA THR A 115 -13.47 -3.25 -7.49
C THR A 115 -14.42 -2.23 -8.10
N PHE A 116 -14.60 -2.32 -9.42
CA PHE A 116 -15.59 -1.53 -10.16
C PHE A 116 -16.38 -2.49 -11.06
N ASP A 117 -17.70 -2.37 -11.07
CA ASP A 117 -18.58 -3.29 -11.79
C ASP A 117 -18.27 -4.78 -11.55
N ARG A 118 -17.91 -5.13 -10.31
CA ARG A 118 -17.54 -6.49 -9.85
C ARG A 118 -16.22 -7.04 -10.41
N HIS A 119 -15.40 -6.20 -11.03
CA HIS A 119 -14.07 -6.57 -11.51
C HIS A 119 -13.02 -5.86 -10.68
N ILE A 120 -11.92 -6.55 -10.37
CA ILE A 120 -10.75 -5.89 -9.79
C ILE A 120 -10.14 -5.03 -10.89
N ILE A 121 -10.12 -3.72 -10.67
CA ILE A 121 -9.65 -2.74 -11.65
C ILE A 121 -8.32 -2.13 -11.25
N GLY A 122 -7.70 -2.55 -10.15
CA GLY A 122 -6.40 -2.05 -9.73
C GLY A 122 -6.18 -2.23 -8.24
N TYR A 123 -5.02 -1.77 -7.80
CA TYR A 123 -4.59 -1.90 -6.41
C TYR A 123 -4.11 -0.56 -5.89
N VAL A 124 -4.53 -0.23 -4.67
CA VAL A 124 -3.90 0.85 -3.89
C VAL A 124 -2.62 0.26 -3.33
N PRO A 125 -1.43 0.80 -3.67
CA PRO A 125 -0.21 0.46 -2.95
C PRO A 125 -0.45 0.79 -1.47
N ALA A 126 0.14 0.03 -0.55
CA ALA A 126 -0.15 0.10 0.89
C ALA A 126 0.32 1.41 1.59
N GLN A 127 0.15 2.56 0.94
CA GLN A 127 0.55 3.90 1.36
C GLN A 127 -0.36 4.51 2.44
N PRO A 128 -1.47 3.87 2.83
CA PRO A 128 -1.80 3.91 4.25
C PRO A 128 -2.08 2.51 4.77
N VAL A 129 -1.24 2.04 5.69
CA VAL A 129 -1.46 0.72 6.33
C VAL A 129 -2.67 0.73 7.29
N ALA A 130 -3.20 1.92 7.62
CA ALA A 130 -4.50 2.01 8.25
C ALA A 130 -5.66 1.69 7.29
N LEU A 131 -5.47 1.64 5.97
CA LEU A 131 -6.55 1.35 5.04
C LEU A 131 -6.99 -0.13 5.11
N PRO A 132 -6.10 -1.14 5.04
CA PRO A 132 -6.50 -2.53 5.31
C PRO A 132 -7.19 -2.72 6.66
N ASP A 133 -6.69 -2.07 7.72
CA ASP A 133 -7.30 -2.14 9.04
C ASP A 133 -8.67 -1.45 9.09
N SER A 134 -8.82 -0.31 8.41
CA SER A 134 -10.09 0.42 8.31
C SER A 134 -11.13 -0.36 7.52
N ILE A 135 -10.72 -1.08 6.46
CA ILE A 135 -11.61 -1.97 5.70
C ILE A 135 -12.04 -3.16 6.56
N ARG A 136 -11.10 -3.82 7.25
CA ARG A 136 -11.42 -4.93 8.18
C ARG A 136 -12.35 -4.52 9.32
N LEU A 137 -12.17 -3.31 9.82
CA LEU A 137 -13.01 -2.72 10.86
C LEU A 137 -14.30 -2.09 10.29
N GLU A 138 -14.56 -2.27 9.00
CA GLU A 138 -15.75 -1.79 8.29
C GLU A 138 -15.97 -0.26 8.34
N ARG A 139 -14.88 0.50 8.54
CA ARG A 139 -14.89 1.98 8.56
C ARG A 139 -14.79 2.59 7.16
N VAL A 140 -14.24 1.82 6.23
CA VAL A 140 -14.09 2.21 4.82
C VAL A 140 -14.53 1.03 3.96
N ARG A 141 -15.34 1.30 2.96
CA ARG A 141 -15.81 0.29 1.98
C ARG A 141 -15.85 0.83 0.55
N THR A 142 -16.01 2.13 0.38
CA THR A 142 -16.10 2.77 -0.93
C THR A 142 -15.14 3.96 -1.03
N ALA A 143 -14.77 4.31 -2.25
CA ALA A 143 -14.00 5.50 -2.59
C ALA A 143 -14.56 6.15 -3.85
N THR A 144 -14.15 7.40 -4.10
CA THR A 144 -14.48 8.13 -5.32
C THR A 144 -13.21 8.32 -6.14
N VAL A 145 -13.30 8.11 -7.45
CA VAL A 145 -12.21 8.41 -8.38
C VAL A 145 -12.13 9.92 -8.58
N ASP A 146 -10.99 10.52 -8.27
CA ASP A 146 -10.76 11.97 -8.39
C ASP A 146 -10.14 12.31 -9.75
N ALA A 147 -9.14 11.53 -10.18
CA ALA A 147 -8.51 11.74 -11.48
C ALA A 147 -7.99 10.43 -12.05
N VAL A 148 -7.92 10.34 -13.38
CA VAL A 148 -7.29 9.20 -14.08
C VAL A 148 -6.25 9.72 -15.06
N ARG A 149 -5.08 9.07 -15.05
CA ARG A 149 -3.94 9.41 -15.89
C ARG A 149 -3.45 8.15 -16.60
N VAL A 150 -3.40 8.22 -17.93
CA VAL A 150 -2.83 7.16 -18.77
C VAL A 150 -1.43 7.59 -19.18
N GLN A 151 -0.43 6.77 -18.89
CA GLN A 151 0.95 6.98 -19.31
C GLN A 151 1.40 5.83 -20.19
N THR A 152 2.01 6.15 -21.34
CA THR A 152 2.70 5.15 -22.16
C THR A 152 4.13 5.03 -21.64
N VAL A 153 4.46 3.87 -21.08
CA VAL A 153 5.81 3.53 -20.63
C VAL A 153 6.41 2.59 -21.65
N VAL A 154 7.58 2.95 -22.18
CA VAL A 154 8.35 2.05 -23.04
C VAL A 154 9.17 1.14 -22.12
N ASP A 155 8.87 -0.16 -22.15
CA ASP A 155 9.74 -1.15 -21.52
C ASP A 155 11.06 -1.19 -22.30
N ILE A 156 12.13 -0.75 -21.63
CA ILE A 156 13.46 -0.58 -22.20
C ILE A 156 14.10 -1.93 -22.54
N GLU A 157 13.69 -3.02 -21.87
CA GLU A 157 14.21 -4.36 -22.14
C GLU A 157 13.54 -5.03 -23.32
N THR A 158 12.25 -4.75 -23.54
CA THR A 158 11.45 -5.41 -24.58
C THR A 158 11.11 -4.51 -25.78
N ASP A 159 11.49 -3.23 -25.74
CA ASP A 159 11.14 -2.19 -26.73
C ASP A 159 9.63 -2.18 -27.04
N THR A 160 8.83 -2.48 -26.02
CA THR A 160 7.38 -2.61 -26.10
C THR A 160 6.74 -1.44 -25.36
N GLU A 161 5.79 -0.77 -26.01
CA GLU A 161 4.95 0.23 -25.36
C GLU A 161 3.94 -0.47 -24.45
N ILE A 162 4.00 -0.17 -23.16
CA ILE A 162 3.07 -0.62 -22.13
C ILE A 162 2.27 0.61 -21.69
N GLU A 163 0.95 0.54 -21.81
CA GLU A 163 0.08 1.54 -21.19
C GLU A 163 -0.02 1.25 -19.70
N VAL A 164 0.55 2.15 -18.90
CA VAL A 164 0.41 2.16 -17.45
C VAL A 164 -0.66 3.17 -17.10
N VAL A 165 -1.77 2.67 -16.58
CA VAL A 165 -2.88 3.51 -16.13
C VAL A 165 -2.78 3.68 -14.62
N THR A 166 -2.76 4.93 -14.19
CA THR A 166 -2.85 5.30 -12.77
C THR A 166 -4.10 6.13 -12.53
N ALA A 167 -4.66 6.01 -11.34
CA ALA A 167 -5.77 6.87 -10.92
C ALA A 167 -5.55 7.39 -9.51
N ASP A 168 -5.88 8.65 -9.30
CA ASP A 168 -5.97 9.24 -7.99
C ASP A 168 -7.40 8.98 -7.48
N ILE A 169 -7.51 8.38 -6.30
CA ILE A 169 -8.78 8.13 -5.63
C ILE A 169 -8.82 8.91 -4.32
N ILE A 170 -10.01 9.41 -3.99
CA ILE A 170 -10.31 9.97 -2.68
C ILE A 170 -11.08 8.93 -1.91
N ILE A 171 -10.48 8.46 -0.82
CA ILE A 171 -11.15 7.54 0.08
C ILE A 171 -12.01 8.35 1.03
N VAL A 172 -13.32 8.08 0.99
CA VAL A 172 -14.33 8.73 1.82
C VAL A 172 -14.77 7.75 2.90
N GLU A 173 -15.11 8.25 4.10
CA GLU A 173 -15.65 7.40 5.15
C GLU A 173 -16.92 6.70 4.65
N ALA A 174 -17.02 5.39 4.89
CA ALA A 174 -18.26 4.69 4.63
C ALA A 174 -19.27 5.11 5.70
N GLU A 175 -20.46 5.56 5.31
CA GLU A 175 -21.57 5.68 6.25
C GLU A 175 -21.84 4.29 6.84
N ILE A 176 -21.52 4.10 8.13
CA ILE A 176 -21.86 2.88 8.85
C ILE A 176 -23.40 2.86 8.98
N PRO A 177 -24.13 1.91 8.37
CA PRO A 177 -25.54 1.75 8.65
C PRO A 177 -25.67 1.35 10.12
N GLN A 178 -26.33 2.19 10.92
CA GLN A 178 -26.66 1.89 12.33
C GLN A 178 -27.72 0.80 12.46
#